data_AF-A0A2G2JDT3-F1
#
_entry.id   AF-A0A2G2JDT3-F1
#
_cell.length_a   1.000
_cell.length_b   1.000
_cell.length_c   1.000
_cell.angle_alpha   90.00
_cell.angle_beta   90.00
_cell.angle_gamma   90.00
#
_symmetry.space_group_name_H-M   'P 1'
#
loop_
_entity.id
_entity.type
_entity.pdbx_description
1 polymer ?
#
loop_
_entity_poly.entity_id
_entity_poly.type
_entity_poly.pdbx_seq_one_letter_code
_entity_poly.pdbx_strand_id
1 'polypeptide(L)'
;MSTKGNQLALDAIAEVGNEYYWEPFLMATGISNWYEGTCRLDEVGKSQENSICCFDFILLLAVKRGYVTKQSVKELYGRIAGWGGAGAQGFGPDSSLWKDWPGFIFSSTYWRPPKGDVVFFESGTGGDLNHVVFSLGPNTNDAIEVVSFGEELEKPTKAAVTRKTIAQLRQEGHTAVKFLKPFWDN
;
A
#
# COMPACT_ATOMS: atom_id res chain seq x y z
N MET A 1 -14.62 13.51 -1.67
CA MET A 1 -13.33 12.94 -2.15
C MET A 1 -12.22 13.59 -1.36
N SER A 2 -11.21 12.83 -0.91
CA SER A 2 -10.07 13.41 -0.21
C SER A 2 -9.11 14.08 -1.18
N THR A 3 -8.78 15.35 -0.92
CA THR A 3 -7.72 16.08 -1.63
C THR A 3 -6.35 15.41 -1.43
N LYS A 4 -6.06 14.90 -0.22
CA LYS A 4 -4.79 14.25 0.11
C LYS A 4 -4.66 12.88 -0.56
N GLY A 5 -5.71 12.05 -0.51
CA GLY A 5 -5.73 10.76 -1.20
C GLY A 5 -5.49 10.91 -2.71
N ASN A 6 -6.16 11.88 -3.34
CA ASN A 6 -5.95 12.20 -4.76
C ASN A 6 -4.50 12.61 -5.06
N GLN A 7 -3.87 13.39 -4.17
CA GLN A 7 -2.49 13.80 -4.33
C GLN A 7 -1.52 12.62 -4.19
N LEU A 8 -1.75 11.72 -3.23
CA LEU A 8 -0.94 10.51 -3.09
C LEU A 8 -1.08 9.58 -4.31
N ALA A 9 -2.27 9.48 -4.91
CA ALA A 9 -2.42 8.74 -6.18
C ALA A 9 -1.63 9.39 -7.33
N LEU A 10 -1.53 10.72 -7.40
CA LEU A 10 -0.68 11.40 -8.37
C LEU A 10 0.81 11.15 -8.10
N ASP A 11 1.21 11.11 -6.82
CA ASP A 11 2.59 10.82 -6.44
C ASP A 11 2.95 9.38 -6.77
N ALA A 12 2.04 8.45 -6.53
CA ALA A 12 2.21 7.06 -6.93
C ALA A 12 2.37 6.93 -8.46
N ILE A 13 1.63 7.71 -9.26
CA ILE A 13 1.83 7.76 -10.73
C ILE A 13 3.23 8.23 -11.08
N ALA A 14 3.76 9.25 -10.39
CA ALA A 14 5.10 9.78 -10.65
C ALA A 14 6.22 8.79 -10.28
N GLU A 15 5.93 7.81 -9.43
CA GLU A 15 6.85 6.75 -9.04
C GLU A 15 6.84 5.56 -10.02
N VAL A 16 5.91 5.50 -10.99
CA VAL A 16 5.84 4.38 -11.95
C VAL A 16 7.15 4.23 -12.72
N GLY A 17 7.69 3.00 -12.73
CA GLY A 17 8.97 2.65 -13.31
C GLY A 17 10.14 2.67 -12.33
N ASN A 18 9.94 3.21 -11.12
CA ASN A 18 10.93 3.09 -10.05
C ASN A 18 10.88 1.71 -9.40
N GLU A 19 12.05 1.22 -8.99
CA GLU A 19 12.21 0.04 -8.14
C GLU A 19 12.61 0.46 -6.72
N TYR A 20 12.12 -0.30 -5.75
CA TYR A 20 12.46 -0.19 -4.33
C TYR A 20 12.95 -1.53 -3.80
N TYR A 21 13.88 -1.51 -2.86
CA TYR A 21 14.19 -2.71 -2.08
C TYR A 21 13.00 -3.09 -1.24
N TRP A 22 12.59 -4.36 -1.33
CA TRP A 22 11.38 -4.88 -0.73
C TRP A 22 11.68 -6.02 0.22
N GLU A 23 10.97 -6.03 1.33
CA GLU A 23 10.98 -7.11 2.33
C GLU A 23 9.55 -7.24 2.90
N PRO A 24 9.19 -8.40 3.47
CA PRO A 24 7.95 -8.55 4.24
C PRO A 24 7.84 -7.52 5.37
N PHE A 25 6.63 -7.14 5.77
CA PHE A 25 6.40 -6.06 6.77
C PHE A 25 7.22 -6.21 8.05
N LEU A 26 7.36 -7.42 8.59
CA LEU A 26 8.14 -7.67 9.82
C LEU A 26 9.66 -7.56 9.62
N MET A 27 10.13 -7.54 8.37
CA MET A 27 11.53 -7.45 7.98
C MET A 27 11.88 -6.10 7.35
N ALA A 28 10.89 -5.35 6.87
CA ALA A 28 11.08 -4.02 6.30
C ALA A 28 11.46 -2.99 7.38
N THR A 29 12.60 -2.34 7.21
CA THR A 29 13.20 -1.44 8.22
C THR A 29 13.31 0.00 7.75
N GLY A 30 13.04 0.32 6.49
CA GLY A 30 13.30 1.66 5.93
C GLY A 30 12.53 2.77 6.65
N ILE A 31 11.22 2.59 6.84
CA ILE A 31 10.39 3.59 7.53
C ILE A 31 10.73 3.67 9.02
N SER A 32 11.05 2.55 9.67
CA SER A 32 11.45 2.55 11.08
C SER A 32 12.79 3.24 11.30
N ASN A 33 13.80 2.92 10.50
CA ASN A 33 15.08 3.61 10.51
C ASN A 33 14.91 5.12 10.31
N TRP A 34 14.04 5.55 9.40
CA TRP A 34 13.74 6.96 9.20
C TRP A 34 13.10 7.63 10.43
N TYR A 35 12.05 7.04 11.02
CA TYR A 35 11.40 7.66 12.18
C TYR A 35 12.28 7.61 13.44
N GLU A 36 13.18 6.63 13.56
CA GLU A 36 14.18 6.53 14.64
C GLU A 36 15.39 7.45 14.43
N GLY A 37 15.58 7.95 13.21
CA GLY A 37 16.65 8.90 12.87
C GLY A 37 17.98 8.24 12.51
N THR A 38 17.97 6.94 12.20
CA THR A 38 19.15 6.20 11.74
C THR A 38 19.32 6.23 10.21
N CYS A 39 18.31 6.71 9.48
CA CYS A 39 18.29 6.81 8.02
C CYS A 39 17.63 8.12 7.54
N ARG A 40 18.10 8.69 6.43
CA ARG A 40 17.45 9.86 5.80
C ARG A 40 16.22 9.43 5.00
N LEU A 41 15.25 10.32 4.84
CA LEU A 41 14.01 10.02 4.12
C LEU A 41 14.26 9.59 2.66
N ASP A 42 15.24 10.18 1.99
CA ASP A 42 15.58 9.90 0.60
C ASP A 42 16.35 8.58 0.39
N GLU A 43 16.81 7.96 1.48
CA GLU A 43 17.48 6.67 1.49
C GLU A 43 16.50 5.50 1.70
N VAL A 44 15.26 5.79 2.13
CA VAL A 44 14.21 4.80 2.35
C VAL A 44 13.88 4.06 1.04
N GLY A 45 14.00 2.74 1.09
CA GLY A 45 13.79 1.80 -0.01
C GLY A 45 14.91 1.78 -1.06
N LYS A 46 16.06 2.43 -0.82
CA LYS A 46 17.21 2.47 -1.74
C LYS A 46 18.28 1.42 -1.46
N SER A 47 18.20 0.71 -0.35
CA SER A 47 19.07 -0.41 0.01
C SER A 47 18.28 -1.49 0.74
N GLN A 48 18.84 -2.70 0.85
CA GLN A 48 18.22 -3.79 1.61
C GLN A 48 18.08 -3.46 3.10
N GLU A 49 19.04 -2.74 3.68
CA GLU A 49 19.01 -2.27 5.08
C GLU A 49 17.90 -1.25 5.36
N ASN A 50 17.39 -0.61 4.30
CA ASN A 50 16.32 0.37 4.35
C ASN A 50 15.13 -0.06 3.49
N SER A 51 14.91 -1.37 3.34
CA SER A 51 13.82 -1.93 2.53
C SER A 51 12.45 -1.46 3.00
N ILE A 52 11.47 -1.52 2.10
CA ILE A 52 10.08 -1.14 2.37
C ILE A 52 9.14 -2.28 1.99
N CYS A 53 8.06 -2.47 2.73
CA CYS A 53 6.97 -3.36 2.33
C CYS A 53 5.86 -2.61 1.57
N CYS A 54 4.79 -3.31 1.16
CA CYS A 54 3.67 -2.71 0.44
C CYS A 54 2.97 -1.57 1.22
N PHE A 55 2.86 -1.71 2.54
CA PHE A 55 2.29 -0.70 3.43
C PHE A 55 3.17 0.55 3.53
N ASP A 56 4.48 0.34 3.64
CA ASP A 56 5.48 1.40 3.78
C ASP A 56 5.50 2.33 2.57
N PHE A 57 5.19 1.84 1.37
CA PHE A 57 5.13 2.66 0.16
C PHE A 57 4.10 3.79 0.30
N ILE A 58 2.91 3.50 0.83
CA ILE A 58 1.89 4.53 1.05
C ILE A 58 2.39 5.56 2.07
N LEU A 59 3.01 5.09 3.15
CA LEU A 59 3.55 5.96 4.19
C LEU A 59 4.69 6.82 3.66
N LEU A 60 5.56 6.28 2.84
CA LEU A 60 6.65 7.01 2.20
C LEU A 60 6.11 8.19 1.40
N LEU A 61 5.06 7.99 0.60
CA LEU A 61 4.40 9.08 -0.14
C LEU A 61 3.79 10.12 0.80
N ALA A 62 3.08 9.67 1.85
CA ALA A 62 2.47 10.56 2.83
C ALA A 62 3.51 11.38 3.62
N VAL A 63 4.65 10.76 3.97
CA VAL A 63 5.78 11.41 4.65
C VAL A 63 6.45 12.44 3.74
N LYS A 64 6.73 12.09 2.47
CA LYS A 64 7.31 13.02 1.47
C LYS A 64 6.44 14.28 1.30
N ARG A 65 5.11 14.16 1.48
CA ARG A 65 4.15 15.27 1.44
C ARG A 65 3.96 16.01 2.77
N GLY A 66 4.53 15.52 3.86
CA GLY A 66 4.33 16.06 5.20
C GLY A 66 2.92 15.83 5.76
N TYR A 67 2.18 14.86 5.24
CA TYR A 67 0.83 14.54 5.73
C TYR A 67 0.83 13.76 7.05
N VAL A 68 1.96 13.15 7.39
CA VAL A 68 2.17 12.40 8.63
C VAL A 68 3.51 12.82 9.26
N THR A 69 3.56 12.78 10.60
CA THR A 69 4.79 13.09 11.36
C THR A 69 5.52 11.80 11.75
N LYS A 70 6.80 11.90 12.13
CA LYS A 70 7.56 10.76 12.69
C LYS A 70 6.82 10.10 13.86
N GLN A 71 6.27 10.90 14.76
CA GLN A 71 5.53 10.42 15.93
C GLN A 71 4.25 9.66 15.51
N SER A 72 3.48 10.21 14.58
CA SER A 72 2.26 9.57 14.07
C SER A 72 2.56 8.23 13.38
N VAL A 73 3.65 8.16 12.62
CA VAL A 73 4.10 6.92 11.97
C VAL A 73 4.53 5.90 13.03
N LYS A 74 5.34 6.30 14.02
CA LYS A 74 5.74 5.42 15.11
C LYS A 74 4.55 4.84 15.89
N GLU A 75 3.56 5.66 16.20
CA GLU A 75 2.32 5.21 16.86
C GLU A 75 1.54 4.21 16.01
N LEU A 76 1.48 4.43 14.69
CA LEU A 76 0.84 3.53 13.76
C LEU A 76 1.53 2.16 13.70
N TYR A 77 2.87 2.13 13.60
CA TYR A 77 3.63 0.86 13.65
C TYR A 77 3.44 0.14 14.98
N GLY A 78 3.44 0.87 16.09
CA GLY A 78 3.16 0.29 17.42
C GLY A 78 1.78 -0.36 17.50
N ARG A 79 0.76 0.23 16.85
CA ARG A 79 -0.58 -0.37 16.75
C ARG A 79 -0.58 -1.62 15.89
N ILE A 80 0.07 -1.58 14.72
CA ILE A 80 0.11 -2.71 13.77
C ILE A 80 0.88 -3.90 14.36
N ALA A 81 2.02 -3.66 15.02
CA ALA A 81 2.80 -4.70 15.69
C ALA A 81 2.00 -5.43 16.81
N GLY A 82 1.03 -4.74 17.42
CA GLY A 82 0.14 -5.30 18.43
C GLY A 82 -0.97 -6.22 17.89
N TRP A 83 -1.11 -6.40 16.58
CA TRP A 83 -2.22 -7.14 15.97
C TRP A 83 -2.00 -8.66 15.85
N GLY A 84 -0.84 -9.18 16.26
CA GLY A 84 -0.62 -10.64 16.36
C GLY A 84 -0.50 -11.39 15.02
N GLY A 85 -0.37 -10.67 13.91
CA GLY A 85 -0.11 -11.22 12.57
C GLY A 85 -0.51 -10.22 11.47
N ALA A 86 0.38 -9.96 10.51
CA ALA A 86 0.18 -8.98 9.44
C ALA A 86 -0.44 -9.60 8.16
N GLY A 87 -1.41 -10.50 8.32
CA GLY A 87 -2.27 -10.92 7.22
C GLY A 87 -3.30 -9.84 6.90
N ALA A 88 -3.84 -9.80 5.67
CA ALA A 88 -4.90 -8.85 5.29
C ALA A 88 -6.11 -8.90 6.25
N GLN A 89 -6.32 -10.07 6.84
CA GLN A 89 -7.39 -10.43 7.78
C GLN A 89 -7.11 -9.97 9.23
N GLY A 90 -5.85 -9.66 9.58
CA GLY A 90 -5.45 -9.18 10.92
C GLY A 90 -5.82 -7.72 11.19
N PHE A 91 -6.14 -6.96 10.13
CA PHE A 91 -6.71 -5.64 10.25
C PHE A 91 -8.20 -5.81 10.59
N GLY A 92 -8.57 -5.76 11.88
CA GLY A 92 -9.95 -5.93 12.31
C GLY A 92 -10.93 -4.91 11.70
N PRO A 93 -12.24 -5.23 11.65
CA PRO A 93 -13.29 -4.35 11.12
C PRO A 93 -13.55 -3.10 11.98
N ASP A 94 -12.98 -3.06 13.18
CA ASP A 94 -13.26 -2.04 14.17
C ASP A 94 -11.96 -1.37 14.61
N SER A 95 -11.59 -0.30 13.92
CA SER A 95 -10.76 0.72 14.54
C SER A 95 -11.14 2.06 13.97
N SER A 96 -11.20 3.07 14.81
CA SER A 96 -11.41 4.48 14.50
C SER A 96 -10.46 5.09 13.44
N LEU A 97 -9.59 4.26 12.84
CA LEU A 97 -8.66 4.58 11.76
C LEU A 97 -9.15 4.14 10.39
N TRP A 98 -10.06 3.15 10.28
CA TRP A 98 -10.40 2.50 9.02
C TRP A 98 -11.92 2.31 8.85
N LYS A 99 -12.38 2.32 7.60
CA LYS A 99 -13.72 1.82 7.24
C LYS A 99 -13.52 0.70 6.24
N ASP A 100 -13.92 -0.52 6.61
CA ASP A 100 -14.14 -1.56 5.62
C ASP A 100 -15.21 -1.06 4.64
N TRP A 101 -15.03 -1.35 3.35
CA TRP A 101 -16.17 -1.34 2.43
C TRP A 101 -16.94 -2.64 2.65
N PRO A 102 -18.15 -2.62 3.25
CA PRO A 102 -18.91 -3.83 3.45
C PRO A 102 -19.24 -4.48 2.09
N GLY A 103 -18.86 -5.76 1.93
CA GLY A 103 -19.43 -6.62 0.90
C GLY A 103 -18.81 -6.55 -0.51
N PHE A 104 -17.54 -6.16 -0.67
CA PHE A 104 -16.89 -6.30 -1.97
C PHE A 104 -16.41 -7.74 -2.20
N ILE A 105 -17.18 -8.53 -2.94
CA ILE A 105 -16.68 -9.81 -3.46
C ILE A 105 -15.87 -9.49 -4.72
N PHE A 106 -14.56 -9.81 -4.68
CA PHE A 106 -13.64 -9.62 -5.80
C PHE A 106 -14.05 -10.41 -7.07
N SER A 107 -15.02 -11.29 -6.93
CA SER A 107 -15.68 -12.05 -8.00
C SER A 107 -16.70 -11.27 -8.84
N SER A 108 -17.02 -10.02 -8.50
CA SER A 108 -18.01 -9.23 -9.23
C SER A 108 -17.40 -8.16 -10.15
N THR A 109 -18.17 -7.80 -11.16
CA THR A 109 -17.86 -6.98 -12.33
C THR A 109 -17.69 -5.48 -12.05
N TYR A 110 -17.71 -5.01 -10.79
CA TYR A 110 -17.87 -3.58 -10.49
C TYR A 110 -16.85 -3.02 -9.48
N TRP A 111 -15.56 -3.08 -9.81
CA TRP A 111 -14.52 -2.35 -9.08
C TRP A 111 -14.55 -0.85 -9.45
N ARG A 112 -14.98 0.03 -8.53
CA ARG A 112 -15.05 1.50 -8.78
C ARG A 112 -14.66 2.36 -7.56
N PRO A 113 -13.54 2.06 -6.86
CA PRO A 113 -13.09 2.96 -5.81
C PRO A 113 -12.76 4.35 -6.40
N PRO A 114 -13.16 5.45 -5.74
CA PRO A 114 -12.70 6.79 -6.07
C PRO A 114 -11.18 6.87 -6.24
N LYS A 115 -10.72 7.84 -7.03
CA LYS A 115 -9.29 8.13 -7.10
C LYS A 115 -8.76 8.40 -5.70
N GLY A 116 -7.55 7.92 -5.41
CA GLY A 116 -6.88 8.13 -4.12
C GLY A 116 -7.22 7.09 -3.06
N ASP A 117 -8.22 6.23 -3.29
CA ASP A 117 -8.47 5.09 -2.43
C ASP A 117 -7.33 4.08 -2.55
N VAL A 118 -6.94 3.51 -1.40
CA VAL A 118 -5.84 2.56 -1.27
C VAL A 118 -6.40 1.19 -0.93
N VAL A 119 -5.86 0.18 -1.59
CA VAL A 119 -6.34 -1.19 -1.47
C VAL A 119 -5.16 -2.14 -1.34
N PHE A 120 -5.27 -3.04 -0.38
CA PHE A 120 -4.32 -4.12 -0.16
C PHE A 120 -4.84 -5.43 -0.74
N PHE A 121 -3.91 -6.19 -1.30
CA PHE A 121 -4.14 -7.48 -1.92
C PHE A 121 -3.40 -8.59 -1.18
N GLU A 122 -4.06 -9.74 -1.01
CA GLU A 122 -3.36 -11.00 -0.74
C GLU A 122 -2.79 -11.56 -2.04
N SER A 123 -1.56 -12.08 -1.97
CA SER A 123 -0.93 -12.80 -3.09
C SER A 123 -1.56 -14.19 -3.24
N GLY A 124 -1.75 -14.64 -4.48
CA GLY A 124 -2.38 -15.93 -4.82
C GLY A 124 -1.60 -17.17 -4.34
N THR A 125 -0.36 -16.99 -3.89
CA THR A 125 0.48 -18.05 -3.32
C THR A 125 0.22 -18.31 -1.84
N GLY A 126 -0.64 -17.53 -1.20
CA GLY A 126 -0.78 -17.50 0.26
C GLY A 126 0.41 -16.78 0.91
N GLY A 127 0.14 -16.01 1.96
CA GLY A 127 1.14 -15.18 2.63
C GLY A 127 0.55 -13.89 3.18
N ASP A 128 1.37 -13.13 3.90
CA ASP A 128 1.07 -11.81 4.45
C ASP A 128 0.62 -10.80 3.36
N LEU A 129 0.26 -9.58 3.76
CA LEU A 129 -0.03 -8.50 2.82
C LEU A 129 1.17 -8.20 1.92
N ASN A 130 1.10 -8.64 0.66
CA ASN A 130 2.23 -8.56 -0.25
C ASN A 130 2.09 -7.45 -1.31
N HIS A 131 0.93 -6.79 -1.39
CA HIS A 131 0.64 -5.93 -2.53
C HIS A 131 -0.35 -4.81 -2.19
N VAL A 132 -0.08 -3.60 -2.66
CA VAL A 132 -0.92 -2.41 -2.51
C VAL A 132 -1.22 -1.81 -3.88
N VAL A 133 -2.41 -1.21 -4.02
CA VAL A 133 -2.74 -0.36 -5.16
C VAL A 133 -3.38 0.96 -4.76
N PHE A 134 -3.11 1.99 -5.55
CA PHE A 134 -3.84 3.26 -5.57
C PHE A 134 -4.84 3.27 -6.72
N SER A 135 -6.11 3.52 -6.41
CA SER A 135 -7.13 3.77 -7.43
C SER A 135 -6.84 5.06 -8.19
N LEU A 136 -6.93 5.01 -9.51
CA LEU A 136 -6.87 6.20 -10.37
C LEU A 136 -8.26 6.78 -10.67
N GLY A 137 -9.31 6.23 -10.06
CA GLY A 137 -10.70 6.61 -10.28
C GLY A 137 -11.37 5.82 -11.40
N PRO A 138 -12.65 6.09 -11.69
CA PRO A 138 -13.37 5.33 -12.70
C PRO A 138 -12.78 5.61 -14.08
N ASN A 139 -12.19 4.58 -14.69
CA ASN A 139 -11.86 4.60 -16.10
C ASN A 139 -13.14 4.32 -16.89
N THR A 140 -13.39 5.11 -17.92
CA THR A 140 -14.63 5.09 -18.73
C THR A 140 -14.73 3.90 -19.67
N ASN A 141 -13.68 3.08 -19.73
CA ASN A 141 -13.58 1.83 -20.48
C ASN A 141 -13.26 0.72 -19.48
N ASP A 142 -13.73 -0.52 -19.72
CA ASP A 142 -13.71 -1.69 -18.81
C ASP A 142 -12.34 -2.06 -18.17
N ALA A 143 -11.27 -1.33 -18.48
CA ALA A 143 -9.96 -1.41 -17.84
C ALA A 143 -9.83 -0.38 -16.70
N ILE A 144 -10.16 -0.78 -15.46
CA ILE A 144 -9.89 0.09 -14.31
C ILE A 144 -8.40 0.11 -14.00
N GLU A 145 -7.78 1.28 -14.16
CA GLU A 145 -6.36 1.49 -13.94
C GLU A 145 -6.03 1.77 -12.48
N VAL A 146 -4.88 1.25 -12.07
CA VAL A 146 -4.31 1.44 -10.74
C VAL A 146 -2.81 1.63 -10.83
N VAL A 147 -2.24 2.29 -9.82
CA VAL A 147 -0.81 2.17 -9.54
C VAL A 147 -0.63 1.06 -8.52
N SER A 148 0.31 0.16 -8.78
CA SER A 148 0.50 -1.11 -8.11
C SER A 148 1.92 -1.19 -7.56
N PHE A 149 2.07 -1.64 -6.31
CA PHE A 149 3.36 -1.87 -5.67
C PHE A 149 3.29 -3.11 -4.77
N GLY A 150 4.26 -4.02 -4.90
CA GLY A 150 4.27 -5.31 -4.22
C GLY A 150 5.35 -6.22 -4.78
N GLU A 151 5.47 -7.43 -4.23
CA GLU A 151 6.47 -8.40 -4.68
C GLU A 151 6.31 -8.72 -6.18
N GLU A 152 7.40 -8.67 -6.95
CA GLU A 152 7.45 -9.38 -8.23
C GLU A 152 7.89 -10.82 -7.94
N LEU A 153 7.12 -11.81 -8.42
CA LEU A 153 7.39 -13.24 -8.21
C LEU A 153 8.82 -13.67 -8.59
N GLU A 154 9.50 -12.89 -9.44
CA GLU A 154 10.85 -13.18 -9.93
C GLU A 154 11.98 -12.50 -9.13
N LYS A 155 11.69 -11.50 -8.28
CA LYS A 155 12.70 -10.75 -7.51
C LYS A 155 12.20 -10.40 -6.10
N PRO A 156 12.21 -11.34 -5.15
CA PRO A 156 11.66 -11.11 -3.81
C PRO A 156 12.36 -10.01 -3.00
N THR A 157 13.52 -9.50 -3.46
CA THR A 157 14.25 -8.41 -2.78
C THR A 157 13.94 -7.02 -3.33
N LYS A 158 13.12 -6.92 -4.39
CA LYS A 158 12.73 -5.65 -5.02
C LYS A 158 11.28 -5.65 -5.46
N ALA A 159 10.66 -4.49 -5.40
CA ALA A 159 9.32 -4.24 -5.90
C ALA A 159 9.34 -3.04 -6.85
N ALA A 160 8.75 -3.20 -8.03
CA ALA A 160 8.56 -2.12 -8.98
C ALA A 160 7.20 -1.44 -8.78
N VAL A 161 7.17 -0.12 -8.90
CA VAL A 161 5.92 0.62 -8.99
C VAL A 161 5.44 0.53 -10.44
N THR A 162 4.29 -0.09 -10.64
CA THR A 162 3.75 -0.37 -11.98
C THR A 162 2.38 0.24 -12.16
N ARG A 163 2.04 0.60 -13.40
CA ARG A 163 0.67 0.94 -13.78
C ARG A 163 0.02 -0.34 -14.32
N LYS A 164 -1.07 -0.77 -13.70
CA LYS A 164 -1.77 -2.01 -14.05
C LYS A 164 -3.27 -1.79 -14.16
N THR A 165 -3.97 -2.77 -14.70
CA THR A 165 -5.41 -2.89 -14.59
C THR A 165 -5.79 -3.91 -13.53
N ILE A 166 -6.98 -3.75 -12.94
CA ILE A 166 -7.54 -4.76 -12.04
C ILE A 166 -7.69 -6.13 -12.72
N ALA A 167 -7.98 -6.15 -14.01
CA ALA A 167 -8.06 -7.38 -14.79
C ALA A 167 -6.71 -8.12 -14.87
N GLN A 168 -5.60 -7.39 -15.03
CA GLN A 168 -4.25 -7.97 -15.00
C GLN A 168 -3.90 -8.50 -13.60
N LEU A 169 -4.17 -7.74 -12.53
CA LEU A 169 -3.93 -8.20 -11.17
C LEU A 169 -4.70 -9.50 -10.84
N ARG A 170 -5.92 -9.66 -11.39
CA ARG A 170 -6.69 -10.91 -11.28
C ARG A 170 -6.02 -12.08 -12.00
N GLN A 171 -5.50 -11.85 -13.20
CA GLN A 171 -4.78 -12.88 -13.96
C GLN A 171 -3.47 -13.29 -13.26
N GLU A 172 -2.86 -12.38 -12.52
CA GLU A 172 -1.67 -12.60 -11.68
C GLU A 172 -1.99 -13.29 -10.34
N GLY A 173 -3.27 -13.59 -10.05
CA GLY A 173 -3.68 -14.37 -8.89
C GLY A 173 -3.99 -13.58 -7.62
N HIS A 174 -4.07 -12.25 -7.68
CA HIS A 174 -4.47 -11.43 -6.53
C HIS A 174 -5.99 -11.51 -6.31
N THR A 175 -6.43 -11.92 -5.12
CA THR A 175 -7.84 -12.33 -4.89
C THR A 175 -8.53 -11.70 -3.67
N ALA A 176 -7.86 -11.50 -2.54
CA ALA A 176 -8.45 -10.87 -1.37
C ALA A 176 -8.15 -9.38 -1.33
N VAL A 177 -9.10 -8.61 -0.81
CA VAL A 177 -9.09 -7.15 -0.86
C VAL A 177 -9.42 -6.58 0.50
N LYS A 178 -8.54 -5.71 1.00
CA LYS A 178 -8.89 -4.81 2.10
C LYS A 178 -8.73 -3.36 1.68
N PHE A 179 -9.76 -2.57 1.95
CA PHE A 179 -9.78 -1.14 1.67
C PHE A 179 -9.32 -0.37 2.89
N LEU A 180 -8.36 0.53 2.72
CA LEU A 180 -8.01 1.49 3.77
C LEU A 180 -8.45 2.89 3.31
N LYS A 181 -9.41 3.49 4.03
CA LYS A 181 -9.53 4.94 4.05
C LYS A 181 -8.43 5.47 4.97
N PRO A 182 -7.46 6.25 4.49
CA PRO A 182 -6.37 6.64 5.35
C PRO A 182 -6.75 7.64 6.46
N PHE A 183 -6.09 7.52 7.61
CA PHE A 183 -6.33 8.35 8.80
C PHE A 183 -5.95 9.83 8.65
N TRP A 184 -5.25 10.21 7.58
CA TRP A 184 -4.86 11.61 7.30
C TRP A 184 -5.97 12.45 6.66
N ASP A 185 -7.14 11.85 6.43
CA ASP A 185 -8.35 12.47 5.87
C ASP A 185 -9.38 12.89 6.93
N ASN A 186 -8.92 13.19 8.16
CA ASN A 186 -9.72 13.89 9.16
C ASN A 186 -9.98 15.35 8.76
#